data_AF-A0A646KT78-F1
#
_entry.id   AF-A0A646KT78-F1
#
_cell.length_a   1.000
_cell.length_b   1.000
_cell.length_c   1.000
_cell.angle_alpha   90.00
_cell.angle_beta   90.00
_cell.angle_gamma   90.00
#
_symmetry.space_group_name_H-M   'P 1'
#
loop_
_entity.id
_entity.type
_entity.pdbx_description
1 polymer ?
#
loop_
_entity_poly.entity_id
_entity_poly.type
_entity_poly.pdbx_seq_one_letter_code
_entity_poly.pdbx_strand_id
1 'polypeptide(L)'
;RRADGWGHLLGDCGGGSWIGRAGLEAALRAHDGRAGGSAALLEAAEAVFGPAGELPGRVYPRTDRPAVLASFAPEVARCAAAGDPVAAEVLALAARHIAEAAQAVCPPAGEGVPPGEVALTGGLFKLGDPLTVPLRAELSRRLPGVRPLSPDGDPLAGAVLLASALATGTLRLPRHPTLLHIPSPPGFMSQQSGADETGGTQMDDIHRINTDR
;
A
#
# COMPACT_ATOMS: atom_id res chain seq x y z
N ARG A 1 -5.05 7.69 -11.69
CA ARG A 1 -4.70 6.28 -11.98
C ARG A 1 -4.19 5.65 -10.69
N ARG A 2 -4.42 4.36 -10.45
CA ARG A 2 -3.80 3.58 -9.36
C ARG A 2 -2.86 2.55 -9.97
N ALA A 3 -1.70 2.34 -9.36
CA ALA A 3 -0.81 1.22 -9.64
C ALA A 3 -0.44 0.58 -8.31
N ASP A 4 -0.53 -0.75 -8.26
CA ASP A 4 -0.44 -1.53 -7.03
C ASP A 4 -1.51 -1.17 -5.97
N GLY A 5 -1.36 -1.63 -4.73
CA GLY A 5 -2.34 -1.47 -3.64
C GLY A 5 -3.45 -2.51 -3.67
N TRP A 6 -3.18 -3.71 -4.20
CA TRP A 6 -4.15 -4.80 -4.35
C TRP A 6 -4.19 -5.75 -3.15
N GLY A 7 -3.54 -5.37 -2.04
CA GLY A 7 -3.45 -6.19 -0.85
C GLY A 7 -2.29 -7.20 -0.92
N HIS A 8 -1.83 -7.63 0.26
CA HIS A 8 -0.67 -8.52 0.44
C HIS A 8 -0.61 -9.83 -0.38
N LEU A 9 -1.71 -10.31 -0.96
CA LEU A 9 -1.74 -11.52 -1.79
C LEU A 9 -1.48 -11.24 -3.28
N LEU A 10 -1.91 -10.07 -3.78
CA LEU A 10 -1.93 -9.74 -5.20
C LEU A 10 -1.15 -8.45 -5.53
N GLY A 11 -0.59 -7.81 -4.51
CA GLY A 11 0.14 -6.55 -4.62
C GLY A 11 0.77 -6.16 -3.29
N ASP A 12 0.77 -4.85 -3.01
CA ASP A 12 1.52 -4.21 -1.93
C ASP A 12 3.02 -4.54 -2.01
N CYS A 13 3.55 -4.60 -3.24
CA CYS A 13 4.93 -4.93 -3.50
C CYS A 13 5.84 -3.84 -2.92
N GLY A 14 6.82 -4.26 -2.12
CA GLY A 14 7.68 -3.35 -1.37
C GLY A 14 7.04 -2.72 -0.12
N GLY A 15 5.77 -3.02 0.18
CA GLY A 15 5.14 -2.69 1.45
C GLY A 15 5.69 -3.49 2.62
N GLY A 16 5.30 -3.13 3.85
CA GLY A 16 5.80 -3.79 5.07
C GLY A 16 5.51 -5.30 5.10
N SER A 17 4.29 -5.71 4.73
CA SER A 17 3.92 -7.13 4.66
C SER A 17 4.74 -7.90 3.62
N TRP A 18 5.07 -7.25 2.50
CA TRP A 18 5.92 -7.84 1.47
C TRP A 18 7.36 -8.01 1.98
N ILE A 19 7.94 -6.97 2.61
CA ILE A 19 9.30 -7.02 3.16
C ILE A 19 9.41 -8.10 4.23
N GLY A 20 8.48 -8.11 5.18
CA GLY A 20 8.50 -9.11 6.25
C GLY A 20 8.28 -10.53 5.73
N ARG A 21 7.40 -10.74 4.74
CA ARG A 21 7.25 -12.04 4.06
C ARG A 21 8.54 -12.48 3.40
N ALA A 22 9.21 -11.60 2.65
CA ALA A 22 10.47 -11.91 1.99
C ALA A 22 11.59 -12.22 3.00
N GLY A 23 11.64 -11.49 4.12
CA GLY A 23 12.56 -11.78 5.23
C GLY A 23 12.31 -13.14 5.88
N LEU A 24 11.05 -13.49 6.16
CA LEU A 24 10.68 -14.79 6.71
C LEU A 24 10.93 -15.93 5.72
N GLU A 25 10.75 -15.68 4.42
CA GLU A 25 11.12 -16.65 3.39
C GLU A 25 12.63 -16.92 3.41
N ALA A 26 13.46 -15.88 3.49
CA ALA A 26 14.92 -16.03 3.62
C ALA A 26 15.34 -16.74 4.92
N ALA A 27 14.63 -16.50 6.04
CA ALA A 27 14.82 -17.23 7.29
C ALA A 27 14.54 -18.73 7.11
N LEU A 28 13.39 -19.08 6.52
CA LEU A 28 13.02 -20.48 6.26
C LEU A 28 13.97 -21.16 5.28
N ARG A 29 14.49 -20.44 4.27
CA ARG A 29 15.54 -20.98 3.40
C ARG A 29 16.79 -21.35 4.18
N ALA A 30 17.21 -20.55 5.14
CA ALA A 30 18.34 -20.88 6.01
C ALA A 30 18.04 -22.10 6.89
N HIS A 31 16.83 -22.18 7.45
CA HIS A 31 16.37 -23.33 8.23
C HIS A 31 16.44 -24.63 7.41
N ASP A 32 16.03 -24.57 6.14
CA ASP A 32 16.04 -25.72 5.21
C ASP A 32 17.44 -26.04 4.64
N GLY A 33 18.46 -25.23 4.92
CA GLY A 33 19.78 -25.33 4.27
C GLY A 33 19.79 -24.97 2.78
N ARG A 34 18.79 -24.21 2.31
CA ARG A 34 18.67 -23.77 0.90
C ARG A 34 19.49 -22.51 0.64
N ALA A 35 20.03 -22.40 -0.58
CA ALA A 35 20.74 -21.21 -1.04
C ALA A 35 19.86 -19.95 -0.96
N GLY A 36 20.45 -18.79 -0.72
CA GLY A 36 19.71 -17.53 -0.55
C GLY A 36 18.97 -17.41 0.79
N GLY A 37 19.33 -18.23 1.78
CA GLY A 37 18.90 -18.04 3.16
C GLY A 37 19.81 -17.10 3.94
N SER A 38 19.30 -16.53 5.03
CA SER A 38 20.07 -15.74 5.99
C SER A 38 19.96 -16.30 7.40
N ALA A 39 21.11 -16.60 8.01
CA ALA A 39 21.19 -17.03 9.39
C ALA A 39 20.75 -15.92 10.37
N ALA A 40 21.06 -14.66 10.06
CA ALA A 40 20.65 -13.50 10.86
C ALA A 40 19.12 -13.32 10.84
N LEU A 41 18.49 -13.48 9.67
CA LEU A 41 17.03 -13.45 9.55
C LEU A 41 16.37 -14.67 10.22
N LEU A 42 17.01 -15.84 10.20
CA LEU A 42 16.54 -17.01 10.92
C LEU A 42 16.53 -16.78 12.43
N GLU A 43 17.65 -16.33 13.00
CA GLU A 43 17.75 -16.00 14.42
C GLU A 43 16.70 -14.95 14.83
N ALA A 44 16.54 -13.90 14.03
CA ALA A 44 15.53 -12.88 14.29
C ALA A 44 14.10 -13.44 14.19
N ALA A 45 13.81 -14.28 13.21
CA ALA A 45 12.49 -14.91 13.06
C ALA A 45 12.18 -15.81 14.26
N GLU A 46 13.15 -16.58 14.73
CA GLU A 46 12.98 -17.45 15.89
C GLU A 46 12.78 -16.68 17.19
N ALA A 47 13.48 -15.56 17.35
CA ALA A 47 13.29 -14.66 18.49
C ALA A 47 11.88 -14.04 18.52
N VAL A 48 11.30 -13.69 17.37
CA VAL A 48 10.00 -13.02 17.28
C VAL A 48 8.84 -14.01 17.29
N PHE A 49 8.97 -15.12 16.57
CA PHE A 49 7.87 -16.03 16.28
C PHE A 49 8.06 -17.44 16.83
N GLY A 50 9.17 -17.74 17.50
CA GLY A 50 9.50 -19.10 17.95
C GLY A 50 10.06 -19.98 16.82
N PRO A 51 10.18 -21.29 17.06
CA PRO A 51 10.91 -22.21 16.16
C PRO A 51 10.47 -22.08 14.70
N ALA A 52 11.44 -21.98 13.78
CA ALA A 52 11.16 -21.67 12.38
C ALA A 52 10.23 -22.70 11.71
N GLY A 53 10.34 -23.99 12.07
CA GLY A 53 9.46 -25.05 11.55
C GLY A 53 7.98 -24.90 11.94
N GLU A 54 7.66 -24.11 12.96
CA GLU A 54 6.29 -23.85 13.41
C GLU A 54 5.68 -22.58 12.79
N LEU A 55 6.46 -21.78 12.05
CA LEU A 55 6.03 -20.51 11.47
C LEU A 55 4.73 -20.63 10.64
N PRO A 56 4.56 -21.61 9.72
CA PRO A 56 3.34 -21.72 8.93
C PRO A 56 2.08 -21.88 9.80
N GLY A 57 2.16 -22.73 10.85
CA GLY A 57 1.07 -22.98 11.78
C GLY A 57 0.71 -21.75 12.63
N ARG A 58 1.68 -20.86 12.87
CA ARG A 58 1.47 -19.61 13.62
C ARG A 58 0.94 -18.47 12.77
N VAL A 59 1.27 -18.43 11.48
CA VAL A 59 0.91 -17.32 10.58
C VAL A 59 -0.39 -17.58 9.83
N TYR A 60 -0.58 -18.78 9.25
CA TYR A 60 -1.69 -19.03 8.33
C TYR A 60 -3.09 -18.93 8.93
N PRO A 61 -3.36 -19.42 10.16
CA PRO A 61 -4.69 -19.35 10.74
C PRO A 61 -5.13 -17.93 11.08
N ARG A 62 -4.22 -16.97 11.09
CA ARG A 62 -4.49 -15.61 11.55
C ARG A 62 -5.31 -14.81 10.55
N THR A 63 -6.22 -13.98 11.05
CA THR A 63 -6.98 -13.04 10.21
C THR A 63 -6.20 -11.77 9.91
N ASP A 64 -5.25 -11.41 10.77
CA ASP A 64 -4.35 -10.25 10.66
C ASP A 64 -2.98 -10.60 10.03
N ARG A 65 -2.94 -11.66 9.20
CA ARG A 65 -1.76 -12.10 8.44
C ARG A 65 -0.90 -10.97 7.86
N PRO A 66 -1.46 -9.95 7.18
CA PRO A 66 -0.65 -8.87 6.62
C PRO A 66 0.11 -8.08 7.68
N ALA A 67 -0.53 -7.81 8.83
CA ALA A 67 0.06 -7.06 9.93
C ALA A 67 1.17 -7.87 10.61
N VAL A 68 0.97 -9.18 10.78
CA VAL A 68 1.96 -10.12 11.35
C VAL A 68 3.18 -10.23 10.44
N LEU A 69 2.98 -10.31 9.13
CA LEU A 69 4.09 -10.27 8.19
C LEU A 69 4.80 -8.91 8.29
N ALA A 70 4.04 -7.81 8.27
CA ALA A 70 4.61 -6.47 8.33
C ALA A 70 5.39 -6.19 9.61
N SER A 71 5.03 -6.82 10.74
CA SER A 71 5.75 -6.64 12.00
C SER A 71 7.18 -7.21 11.97
N PHE A 72 7.53 -8.03 10.98
CA PHE A 72 8.90 -8.52 10.79
C PHE A 72 9.78 -7.59 9.95
N ALA A 73 9.20 -6.62 9.24
CA ALA A 73 9.99 -5.70 8.41
C ALA A 73 11.08 -4.89 9.18
N PRO A 74 10.86 -4.46 10.44
CA PRO A 74 11.91 -3.84 11.25
C PRO A 74 13.13 -4.75 11.47
N GLU A 75 12.93 -6.05 11.66
CA GLU A 75 14.04 -7.00 11.81
C GLU A 75 14.83 -7.15 10.51
N VAL A 76 14.16 -7.14 9.36
CA VAL A 76 14.84 -7.11 8.05
C VAL A 76 15.71 -5.86 7.92
N ALA A 77 15.19 -4.69 8.28
CA ALA A 77 15.96 -3.45 8.28
C ALA A 77 17.16 -3.49 9.25
N ARG A 78 16.96 -4.05 10.45
CA ARG A 78 18.03 -4.22 11.45
C ARG A 78 19.14 -5.15 10.93
N CYS A 79 18.79 -6.29 10.34
CA CYS A 79 19.76 -7.22 9.77
C CYS A 79 20.52 -6.59 8.59
N ALA A 80 19.83 -5.86 7.71
CA ALA A 80 20.47 -5.14 6.62
C ALA A 80 21.45 -4.08 7.14
N ALA A 81 21.07 -3.31 8.17
CA ALA A 81 21.95 -2.33 8.80
C ALA A 81 23.17 -2.97 9.49
N ALA A 82 23.04 -4.21 9.96
CA ALA A 82 24.13 -5.01 10.51
C ALA A 82 25.02 -5.66 9.43
N GLY A 83 24.73 -5.45 8.13
CA GLY A 83 25.52 -5.93 7.01
C GLY A 83 25.06 -7.27 6.42
N ASP A 84 23.88 -7.78 6.78
CA ASP A 84 23.33 -8.98 6.14
C ASP A 84 22.96 -8.69 4.67
N PRO A 85 23.59 -9.38 3.70
CA PRO A 85 23.41 -9.07 2.28
C PRO A 85 22.03 -9.46 1.76
N VAL A 86 21.41 -10.51 2.31
CA VAL A 86 20.09 -10.99 1.88
C VAL A 86 19.02 -10.00 2.32
N ALA A 87 19.09 -9.52 3.55
CA ALA A 87 18.19 -8.49 4.07
C ALA A 87 18.34 -7.17 3.30
N ALA A 88 19.57 -6.78 2.96
CA ALA A 88 19.82 -5.61 2.12
C ALA A 88 19.22 -5.76 0.71
N GLU A 89 19.32 -6.95 0.11
CA GLU A 89 18.71 -7.25 -1.19
C GLU A 89 17.17 -7.17 -1.13
N VAL A 90 16.55 -7.69 -0.07
CA VAL A 90 15.09 -7.58 0.14
C VAL A 90 14.64 -6.12 0.16
N LEU A 91 15.36 -5.24 0.87
CA LEU A 91 15.01 -3.82 0.95
C LEU A 91 15.27 -3.08 -0.38
N ALA A 92 16.33 -3.45 -1.11
CA ALA A 92 16.59 -2.91 -2.44
C ALA A 92 15.50 -3.31 -3.45
N LEU A 93 14.99 -4.55 -3.37
CA LEU A 93 13.85 -5.00 -4.17
C LEU A 93 12.56 -4.29 -3.78
N ALA A 94 12.33 -4.07 -2.48
CA ALA A 94 11.18 -3.30 -2.01
C ALA A 94 11.19 -1.86 -2.55
N ALA A 95 12.33 -1.18 -2.45
CA ALA A 95 12.55 0.15 -3.02
C ALA A 95 12.23 0.21 -4.52
N ARG A 96 12.65 -0.82 -5.27
CA ARG A 96 12.40 -0.95 -6.70
C ARG A 96 10.90 -1.06 -7.02
N HIS A 97 10.18 -1.91 -6.29
CA HIS A 97 8.74 -2.07 -6.46
C HIS A 97 7.97 -0.78 -6.18
N ILE A 98 8.32 -0.07 -5.12
CA ILE A 98 7.71 1.22 -4.78
C ILE A 98 7.94 2.23 -5.92
N ALA A 99 9.18 2.32 -6.44
CA ALA A 99 9.50 3.24 -7.52
C ALA A 99 8.84 2.86 -8.86
N GLU A 100 8.65 1.56 -9.14
CA GLU A 100 7.88 1.06 -10.29
C GLU A 100 6.41 1.45 -10.21
N ALA A 101 5.79 1.29 -9.04
CA ALA A 101 4.42 1.70 -8.81
C ALA A 101 4.25 3.22 -9.00
N ALA A 102 5.17 4.02 -8.46
CA ALA A 102 5.20 5.48 -8.67
C ALA A 102 5.35 5.82 -10.16
N GLN A 103 6.28 5.18 -10.86
CA GLN A 103 6.52 5.41 -12.29
C GLN A 103 5.29 5.11 -13.16
N ALA A 104 4.51 4.09 -12.82
CA ALA A 104 3.31 3.73 -13.57
C ALA A 104 2.17 4.76 -13.48
N VAL A 105 2.18 5.62 -12.45
CA VAL A 105 1.14 6.65 -12.24
C VAL A 105 1.61 8.08 -12.47
N CYS A 106 2.91 8.33 -12.38
CA CYS A 106 3.48 9.64 -12.70
C CYS A 106 3.34 9.93 -14.21
N PRO A 107 2.83 11.11 -14.61
CA PRO A 107 2.88 11.55 -15.99
C PRO A 107 4.33 11.60 -16.50
N PRO A 108 4.60 11.28 -17.78
CA PRO A 108 5.93 11.46 -18.33
C PRO A 108 6.35 12.93 -18.26
N ALA A 109 7.62 13.16 -17.94
CA ALA A 109 8.20 14.50 -17.99
C ALA A 109 8.12 15.03 -19.43
N GLY A 110 7.66 16.27 -19.60
CA GLY A 110 7.53 16.94 -20.88
C GLY A 110 7.93 18.41 -20.76
N GLU A 111 8.28 19.03 -21.88
CA GLU A 111 8.58 20.46 -21.93
C GLU A 111 7.39 21.28 -21.41
N GLY A 112 7.65 22.16 -20.44
CA GLY A 112 6.62 23.01 -19.82
C GLY A 112 5.77 22.34 -18.73
N VAL A 113 5.97 21.05 -18.44
CA VAL A 113 5.30 20.38 -17.31
C VAL A 113 6.14 20.57 -16.04
N PRO A 114 5.59 21.13 -14.95
CA PRO A 114 6.33 21.26 -13.70
C PRO A 114 6.77 19.88 -13.19
N PRO A 115 7.91 19.81 -12.48
CA PRO A 115 8.38 18.57 -11.88
C PRO A 115 7.28 17.95 -11.00
N GLY A 116 6.94 16.70 -11.27
CA GLY A 116 5.96 15.98 -10.45
C GLY A 116 6.45 15.83 -9.02
N GLU A 117 5.51 15.70 -8.08
CA GLU A 117 5.80 15.47 -6.67
C GLU A 117 5.37 14.05 -6.30
N VAL A 118 6.20 13.36 -5.50
CA VAL A 118 5.86 12.05 -4.94
C VAL A 118 5.91 12.16 -3.42
N ALA A 119 4.73 12.14 -2.81
CA ALA A 119 4.62 12.08 -1.35
C ALA A 119 4.83 10.63 -0.89
N LEU A 120 5.82 10.44 -0.04
CA LEU A 120 6.12 9.15 0.58
C LEU A 120 5.37 9.05 1.91
N THR A 121 4.31 8.24 1.95
CA THR A 121 3.42 8.13 3.13
C THR A 121 3.40 6.73 3.76
N GLY A 122 3.25 6.67 5.09
CA GLY A 122 3.15 5.41 5.84
C GLY A 122 4.32 5.12 6.78
N GLY A 123 4.12 4.14 7.67
CA GLY A 123 5.10 3.78 8.71
C GLY A 123 6.38 3.13 8.19
N LEU A 124 6.43 2.78 6.90
CA LEU A 124 7.54 2.05 6.31
C LEU A 124 8.85 2.88 6.30
N PHE A 125 8.76 4.20 6.24
CA PHE A 125 9.95 5.07 6.30
C PHE A 125 10.63 5.09 7.67
N LYS A 126 9.97 4.55 8.71
CA LYS A 126 10.60 4.33 10.02
C LYS A 126 11.67 3.24 9.99
N LEU A 127 11.78 2.47 8.89
CA LEU A 127 12.89 1.54 8.67
C LEU A 127 14.23 2.25 8.44
N GLY A 128 14.21 3.57 8.18
CA GLY A 128 15.42 4.38 8.06
C GLY A 128 16.21 4.14 6.77
N ASP A 129 17.50 4.48 6.83
CA ASP A 129 18.44 4.42 5.70
C ASP A 129 18.46 3.09 4.93
N PRO A 130 18.33 1.91 5.56
CA PRO A 130 18.25 0.63 4.85
C PRO A 130 17.19 0.59 3.75
N LEU A 131 16.09 1.35 3.86
CA LEU A 131 15.07 1.47 2.81
C LEU A 131 15.10 2.82 2.10
N THR A 132 15.26 3.92 2.84
CA THR A 132 15.10 5.27 2.27
C THR A 132 16.20 5.61 1.28
N VAL A 133 17.43 5.13 1.49
CA VAL A 133 18.55 5.33 0.57
C VAL A 133 18.32 4.62 -0.78
N PRO A 134 18.08 3.29 -0.83
CA PRO A 134 17.81 2.62 -2.11
C PRO A 134 16.53 3.14 -2.78
N LEU A 135 15.50 3.51 -2.02
CA LEU A 135 14.28 4.09 -2.58
C LEU A 135 14.55 5.44 -3.27
N ARG A 136 15.31 6.33 -2.62
CA ARG A 136 15.68 7.62 -3.22
C ARG A 136 16.45 7.42 -4.52
N ALA A 137 17.40 6.48 -4.55
CA ALA A 137 18.15 6.14 -5.74
C ALA A 137 17.24 5.64 -6.88
N GLU A 138 16.31 4.73 -6.59
CA GLU A 138 15.36 4.20 -7.57
C GLU A 138 14.39 5.26 -8.10
N LEU A 139 13.89 6.15 -7.23
CA LEU A 139 13.05 7.27 -7.64
C LEU A 139 13.82 8.24 -8.55
N SER A 140 15.03 8.65 -8.17
CA SER A 140 15.86 9.54 -9.01
C SER A 140 16.18 8.93 -10.37
N ARG A 141 16.38 7.61 -10.42
CA ARG A 141 16.67 6.87 -11.66
C ARG A 141 15.46 6.75 -12.59
N ARG A 142 14.28 6.46 -12.04
CA ARG A 142 13.06 6.17 -12.84
C ARG A 142 12.22 7.40 -13.14
N LEU A 143 12.29 8.40 -12.28
CA LEU A 143 11.49 9.61 -12.30
C LEU A 143 12.39 10.84 -12.22
N PRO A 144 13.25 11.08 -13.23
CA PRO A 144 14.12 12.25 -13.24
C PRO A 144 13.27 13.53 -13.16
N GLY A 145 13.65 14.42 -12.25
CA GLY A 145 12.94 15.68 -12.01
C GLY A 145 11.80 15.59 -11.00
N VAL A 146 11.32 14.39 -10.63
CA VAL A 146 10.31 14.25 -9.58
C VAL A 146 10.92 14.48 -8.20
N ARG A 147 10.25 15.26 -7.37
CA ARG A 147 10.70 15.56 -6.00
C ARG A 147 10.01 14.65 -5.00
N PRO A 148 10.75 13.83 -4.23
CA PRO A 148 10.20 13.15 -3.07
C PRO A 148 9.85 14.19 -1.99
N LEU A 149 8.61 14.18 -1.53
CA LEU A 149 8.13 15.04 -0.46
C LEU A 149 7.78 14.23 0.78
N SER A 150 8.01 14.84 1.94
CA SER A 150 7.37 14.40 3.17
C SER A 150 5.92 14.87 3.17
N PRO A 151 4.97 14.07 3.66
CA PRO A 151 3.60 14.51 3.77
C PRO A 151 3.47 15.66 4.78
N ASP A 152 2.64 16.65 4.47
CA ASP A 152 2.37 17.82 5.33
C ASP A 152 1.58 17.47 6.60
N GLY A 153 1.10 16.23 6.71
CA GLY A 153 0.32 15.73 7.84
C GLY A 153 0.11 14.22 7.80
N ASP A 154 -0.64 13.71 8.75
CA ASP A 154 -0.98 12.29 8.80
C ASP A 154 -2.25 11.98 7.97
N PRO A 155 -2.57 10.69 7.75
CA PRO A 155 -3.77 10.31 7.01
C PRO A 155 -5.09 10.81 7.63
N LEU A 156 -5.14 11.02 8.94
CA LEU A 156 -6.33 11.51 9.63
C LEU A 156 -6.54 13.00 9.34
N ALA A 157 -5.48 13.80 9.38
CA ALA A 157 -5.51 15.20 8.96
C ALA A 157 -5.98 15.32 7.50
N GLY A 158 -5.47 14.44 6.62
CA GLY A 158 -5.95 14.34 5.24
C GLY A 158 -7.44 14.03 5.14
N ALA A 159 -7.95 13.08 5.93
CA ALA A 159 -9.37 12.73 5.97
C ALA A 159 -10.25 13.92 6.41
N VAL A 160 -9.83 14.67 7.43
CA VAL A 160 -10.55 15.86 7.91
C VAL A 160 -10.56 16.97 6.84
N LEU A 161 -9.44 17.22 6.19
CA LEU A 161 -9.36 18.20 5.08
C LEU A 161 -10.31 17.82 3.94
N LEU A 162 -10.34 16.55 3.55
CA LEU A 162 -11.25 16.06 2.51
C LEU A 162 -12.72 16.20 2.92
N ALA A 163 -13.07 15.83 4.15
CA ALA A 163 -14.44 15.97 4.66
C ALA A 163 -14.89 17.44 4.70
N SER A 164 -14.03 18.35 5.15
CA SER A 164 -14.32 19.79 5.17
C SER A 164 -14.48 20.37 3.75
N ALA A 165 -13.60 19.99 2.83
CA ALA A 165 -13.68 20.44 1.44
C ALA A 165 -14.94 19.94 0.73
N LEU A 166 -15.37 18.72 1.06
CA LEU A 166 -16.63 18.15 0.60
C LEU A 166 -17.84 18.89 1.18
N ALA A 167 -17.87 19.14 2.48
CA ALA A 167 -18.96 19.85 3.16
C ALA A 167 -19.12 21.30 2.69
N THR A 168 -18.02 21.95 2.29
CA THR A 168 -18.01 23.34 1.81
C THR A 168 -18.04 23.46 0.28
N GLY A 169 -18.09 22.35 -0.46
CA GLY A 169 -18.10 22.38 -1.92
C GLY A 169 -16.79 22.87 -2.56
N THR A 170 -15.67 22.83 -1.84
CA THR A 170 -14.35 23.33 -2.28
C THR A 170 -13.39 22.22 -2.72
N LEU A 171 -13.85 20.96 -2.76
CA LEU A 171 -13.02 19.82 -3.14
C LEU A 171 -12.46 19.97 -4.57
N ARG A 172 -11.13 20.00 -4.69
CA ARG A 172 -10.41 20.08 -5.97
C ARG A 172 -10.01 18.72 -6.56
N LEU A 173 -10.25 17.64 -5.83
CA LEU A 173 -9.96 16.28 -6.29
C LEU A 173 -11.11 15.74 -7.17
N PRO A 174 -10.81 14.90 -8.17
CA PRO A 174 -11.83 14.21 -8.93
C PRO A 174 -12.69 13.34 -8.01
N ARG A 175 -14.01 13.42 -8.16
CA ARG A 175 -14.92 12.50 -7.48
C ARG A 175 -14.78 11.12 -8.13
N HIS A 176 -14.60 10.10 -7.29
CA HIS A 176 -14.63 8.71 -7.75
C HIS A 176 -15.75 7.98 -6.99
N PRO A 177 -16.69 7.34 -7.69
CA PRO A 177 -17.92 6.81 -7.09
C PRO A 177 -17.68 5.78 -5.98
N THR A 178 -16.51 5.15 -5.97
CA THR A 178 -16.12 4.14 -4.96
C THR A 178 -15.08 4.61 -3.93
N LEU A 179 -14.50 5.82 -4.06
CA LEU A 179 -13.42 6.28 -3.16
C LEU A 179 -13.84 7.43 -2.25
N LEU A 180 -14.72 8.33 -2.71
CA LEU A 180 -15.12 9.50 -1.93
C LEU A 180 -16.52 9.99 -2.32
N HIS A 181 -17.52 9.67 -1.51
CA HIS A 181 -18.86 10.25 -1.60
C HIS A 181 -19.30 10.77 -0.23
N ILE A 182 -20.10 11.84 -0.19
CA ILE A 182 -20.93 12.13 0.99
C ILE A 182 -22.26 11.43 0.74
N PRO A 183 -22.66 10.46 1.58
CA PRO A 183 -24.03 9.96 1.52
C PRO A 183 -24.97 11.10 1.88
N SER A 184 -25.87 11.49 0.97
CA SER A 184 -26.94 12.42 1.30
C SER A 184 -27.80 11.78 2.39
N PRO A 185 -28.18 12.51 3.45
CA PRO A 185 -29.12 11.99 4.43
C PRO A 185 -30.41 11.59 3.69
N PRO A 186 -31.00 10.43 4.00
CA PRO A 186 -32.27 10.04 3.41
C PRO A 186 -33.33 11.08 3.80
N GLY A 187 -33.75 11.93 2.85
CA GLY A 187 -34.83 12.90 3.08
C GLY A 187 -34.72 14.26 2.37
N PHE A 188 -33.57 14.65 1.78
CA PHE A 188 -33.51 15.90 1.00
C PHE A 188 -33.76 15.63 -0.49
N MET A 189 -35.03 15.60 -0.88
CA MET A 189 -35.44 15.79 -2.27
C MET A 189 -35.09 17.22 -2.67
N SER A 190 -34.02 17.39 -3.44
CA SER A 190 -33.79 18.62 -4.20
C SER A 190 -34.90 18.73 -5.23
N GLN A 191 -35.86 19.64 -4.99
CA GLN A 191 -36.85 20.07 -5.96
C GLN A 191 -36.10 20.73 -7.14
N GLN A 192 -35.76 19.91 -8.14
CA GLN A 192 -35.39 20.41 -9.45
C GLN A 192 -36.65 20.30 -10.31
N SER A 193 -37.34 21.42 -10.41
CA SER A 193 -38.47 21.66 -11.30
C SER A 193 -38.11 21.23 -12.72
N GLY A 194 -38.62 20.08 -13.15
CA GLY A 194 -38.70 19.65 -14.53
C GLY A 194 -40.16 19.50 -14.92
N ALA A 195 -40.68 20.49 -15.64
CA ALA A 195 -41.80 20.25 -16.54
C ALA A 195 -41.25 19.45 -17.72
N ASP A 196 -41.71 18.20 -17.89
CA ASP A 196 -42.51 17.80 -19.05
C ASP A 196 -42.93 16.33 -18.91
N GLU A 197 -44.20 16.09 -19.23
CA GLU A 197 -44.85 14.79 -19.34
C GLU A 197 -44.22 14.00 -20.52
N THR A 198 -44.09 12.67 -20.52
CA THR A 198 -45.18 11.73 -20.82
C THR A 198 -44.62 10.30 -20.93
N GLY A 199 -45.36 9.32 -20.39
CA GLY A 199 -45.62 8.03 -21.06
C GLY A 199 -44.68 6.84 -20.82
N GLY A 200 -45.23 5.76 -20.22
CA GLY A 200 -44.82 4.39 -20.58
C GLY A 200 -44.59 3.38 -19.44
N THR A 201 -45.68 2.86 -18.87
CA THR A 201 -45.96 1.46 -18.49
C THR A 201 -44.81 0.50 -18.07
N GLN A 202 -44.78 0.18 -16.76
CA GLN A 202 -44.87 -1.16 -16.10
C GLN A 202 -44.06 -2.36 -16.66
N MET A 203 -43.20 -2.96 -15.82
CA MET A 203 -43.31 -4.36 -15.34
C MET A 203 -42.24 -4.67 -14.27
N ASP A 204 -42.67 -5.33 -13.21
CA ASP A 204 -41.88 -5.91 -12.12
C ASP A 204 -40.85 -6.94 -12.62
N ASP A 205 -39.69 -7.07 -11.94
CA ASP A 205 -39.42 -8.33 -11.23
C ASP A 205 -38.18 -8.28 -10.32
N ILE A 206 -38.41 -8.84 -9.14
CA ILE A 206 -37.50 -9.03 -8.02
C ILE A 206 -36.72 -10.31 -8.26
N HIS A 207 -35.39 -10.30 -8.12
CA HIS A 207 -34.70 -11.49 -7.61
C HIS A 207 -33.42 -11.15 -6.83
N ARG A 208 -33.56 -11.21 -5.51
CA ARG A 208 -32.50 -11.60 -4.57
C ARG A 208 -32.07 -13.03 -4.91
N ILE A 209 -30.76 -13.28 -5.02
CA ILE A 209 -30.17 -14.58 -4.69
C ILE A 209 -28.94 -14.32 -3.83
N ASN A 210 -29.10 -14.71 -2.56
CA ASN A 210 -28.06 -14.96 -1.59
C ASN A 210 -27.85 -16.47 -1.57
N THR A 211 -26.61 -16.96 -1.70
CA THR A 211 -26.27 -18.31 -1.25
C THR A 211 -24.80 -18.36 -0.85
N ASP A 212 -24.62 -18.59 0.45
CA ASP A 212 -23.45 -19.18 1.10
C ASP A 212 -22.94 -20.43 0.39
N ARG A 213 -21.62 -20.60 0.37
CA ARG A 213 -20.91 -21.83 0.77
C ARG A 213 -19.47 -21.51 1.16
#